data_AF-A0A7Z1R2K1-F1
#
_entry.id   AF-A0A7Z1R2K1-F1
#
_cell.length_a   1.000
_cell.length_b   1.000
_cell.length_c   1.000
_cell.angle_alpha   90.00
_cell.angle_beta   90.00
_cell.angle_gamma   90.00
#
_symmetry.space_group_name_H-M   'P 1'
#
loop_
_entity.id
_entity.type
_entity.pdbx_description
1 polymer ?
#
loop_
_entity_poly.entity_id
_entity_poly.type
_entity_poly.pdbx_seq_one_letter_code
_entity_poly.pdbx_strand_id
1 'polypeptide(L)'
;MRYDDPDVPASAVVGVVSAILLFVVVVALQALFFRMQEGERSRKVYEQPYEALQKLDADQLGTLTSYGWVDQQQGVTRIPIERAMALVVAESRTP
;
A
#
# COMPACT_ATOMS: atom_id res chain seq x y z
N MET A 1 -63.29 -24.45 10.94
CA MET A 1 -61.96 -24.10 10.40
C MET A 1 -61.07 -25.30 10.62
N ARG A 2 -60.64 -25.97 9.55
CA ARG A 2 -59.77 -27.15 9.62
C ARG A 2 -58.34 -26.63 9.70
N TYR A 3 -57.63 -26.94 10.79
CA TYR A 3 -56.21 -26.70 10.88
C TYR A 3 -55.55 -27.69 9.91
N ASP A 4 -54.94 -27.18 8.84
CA ASP A 4 -53.89 -27.93 8.14
C ASP A 4 -52.74 -27.98 9.15
N ASP A 5 -52.59 -29.11 9.82
CA ASP A 5 -51.42 -29.35 10.66
C ASP A 5 -50.19 -29.26 9.76
N PRO A 6 -49.28 -28.30 9.97
CA PRO A 6 -48.09 -28.20 9.16
C PRO A 6 -47.26 -29.46 9.42
N ASP A 7 -46.98 -30.22 8.37
CA ASP A 7 -46.09 -31.37 8.45
C ASP A 7 -44.76 -30.90 9.06
N VAL A 8 -44.55 -31.23 10.33
CA VAL A 8 -43.35 -30.92 11.11
C VAL A 8 -42.07 -31.34 10.36
N PRO A 9 -41.99 -32.52 9.70
CA PRO A 9 -40.83 -32.84 8.89
C PRO A 9 -40.71 -31.97 7.63
N ALA A 10 -41.81 -31.58 6.98
CA ALA A 10 -41.76 -30.75 5.78
C ALA A 10 -41.28 -29.32 6.09
N SER A 11 -41.79 -28.73 7.17
CA SER A 11 -41.36 -27.39 7.62
C SER A 11 -39.90 -27.38 8.09
N ALA A 12 -39.43 -28.44 8.76
CA ALA A 12 -38.03 -28.60 9.13
C ALA A 12 -37.10 -28.69 7.91
N VAL A 13 -37.49 -29.45 6.88
CA VAL A 13 -36.73 -29.57 5.62
C VAL A 13 -36.64 -28.21 4.91
N VAL A 14 -37.75 -27.46 4.82
CA VAL A 14 -37.75 -26.12 4.23
C VAL A 14 -36.81 -25.17 4.98
N GLY A 15 -36.79 -25.25 6.31
CA GLY A 15 -35.85 -24.48 7.14
C GLY A 15 -34.39 -24.80 6.82
N VAL A 16 -34.02 -26.08 6.77
CA VAL A 16 -32.65 -26.51 6.44
C VAL A 16 -32.25 -26.09 5.02
N VAL A 17 -33.15 -26.25 4.06
CA VAL A 17 -32.92 -25.83 2.66
C VAL A 17 -32.71 -24.32 2.58
N SER A 18 -33.50 -23.53 3.30
CA SER A 18 -33.35 -22.07 3.34
C SER A 18 -32.02 -21.63 3.96
N ALA A 19 -31.57 -22.32 5.03
CA ALA A 19 -30.28 -22.03 5.67
C ALA A 19 -29.10 -22.35 4.75
N ILE A 20 -29.16 -23.48 4.04
CA ILE A 20 -28.14 -23.86 3.04
C ILE A 20 -28.13 -22.85 1.90
N LEU A 21 -29.30 -22.47 1.39
CA LEU A 21 -29.41 -21.50 0.30
C LEU A 21 -28.86 -20.14 0.69
N LEU A 22 -29.18 -19.65 1.89
CA LEU A 22 -28.61 -18.40 2.43
C LEU A 22 -27.09 -18.49 2.52
N PHE A 23 -26.55 -19.59 3.05
CA PHE A 23 -25.11 -19.80 3.14
C PHE A 23 -24.45 -19.77 1.75
N VAL A 24 -25.03 -20.43 0.76
CA VAL A 24 -24.54 -20.40 -0.63
C VAL A 24 -24.56 -18.99 -1.20
N VAL A 25 -25.61 -18.20 -0.96
CA VAL A 25 -25.69 -16.80 -1.40
C VAL A 25 -24.59 -15.95 -0.75
N VAL A 26 -24.37 -16.09 0.55
CA VAL A 26 -23.31 -15.37 1.27
C VAL A 26 -21.93 -15.72 0.70
N VAL A 27 -21.64 -17.01 0.50
CA VAL A 27 -20.37 -17.47 -0.07
C VAL A 27 -20.20 -16.99 -1.52
N ALA A 28 -21.26 -17.01 -2.33
CA ALA A 28 -21.24 -16.52 -3.70
C ALA A 28 -20.95 -15.01 -3.76
N LEU A 29 -21.62 -14.22 -2.91
CA LEU A 29 -21.36 -12.78 -2.79
C LEU A 29 -19.91 -12.54 -2.37
N GLN A 30 -19.43 -13.22 -1.33
CA GLN A 30 -18.03 -13.13 -0.89
C GLN A 30 -17.08 -13.47 -2.04
N ALA A 31 -17.30 -14.56 -2.77
CA ALA A 31 -16.47 -14.97 -3.90
C ALA A 31 -16.47 -13.93 -5.03
N LEU A 32 -17.62 -13.34 -5.36
CA LEU A 32 -17.71 -12.24 -6.33
C LEU A 32 -16.95 -11.00 -5.85
N PHE A 33 -17.11 -10.63 -4.57
CA PHE A 33 -16.38 -9.53 -3.95
C PHE A 33 -14.87 -9.78 -3.93
N PHE A 34 -14.41 -10.97 -3.59
CA PHE A 34 -12.98 -11.33 -3.60
C PHE A 34 -12.40 -11.31 -5.02
N ARG A 35 -13.10 -11.88 -6.01
CA ARG A 35 -12.68 -11.81 -7.43
C ARG A 35 -12.57 -10.38 -7.95
N MET A 36 -13.43 -9.47 -7.47
CA MET A 36 -13.39 -8.07 -7.86
C MET A 36 -12.34 -7.27 -7.05
N GLN A 37 -12.12 -7.61 -5.77
CA GLN A 37 -11.17 -6.93 -4.89
C GLN A 37 -9.71 -7.40 -5.05
N GLU A 38 -9.47 -8.58 -5.62
CA GLU A 38 -8.11 -9.05 -5.95
C GLU A 38 -7.37 -8.09 -6.90
N GLY A 39 -8.09 -7.29 -7.69
CA GLY A 39 -7.52 -6.23 -8.52
C GLY A 39 -7.03 -4.99 -7.75
N GLU A 40 -7.53 -4.74 -6.54
CA GLU A 40 -7.19 -3.53 -5.76
C GLU A 40 -6.35 -3.79 -4.50
N ARG A 41 -6.44 -4.98 -3.90
CA ARG A 41 -5.76 -5.28 -2.62
C ARG A 41 -4.24 -5.40 -2.78
N SER A 42 -3.79 -5.96 -3.90
CA SER A 42 -2.37 -6.02 -4.26
C SER A 42 -1.81 -4.64 -4.62
N ARG A 43 -2.66 -3.73 -5.10
CA ARG A 43 -2.27 -2.36 -5.44
C ARG A 43 -2.10 -1.50 -4.18
N LYS A 44 -2.99 -1.61 -3.20
CA LYS A 44 -2.91 -0.77 -1.98
C LYS A 44 -1.75 -1.10 -1.04
N VAL A 45 -1.24 -2.34 -1.04
CA VAL A 45 -0.11 -2.73 -0.19
C VAL A 45 1.25 -2.48 -0.87
N TYR A 46 1.31 -2.44 -2.22
CA TYR A 46 2.55 -2.21 -2.97
C TYR A 46 2.68 -0.82 -3.59
N GLU A 47 1.59 -0.06 -3.73
CA GLU A 47 1.53 1.17 -4.50
C GLU A 47 1.23 2.43 -3.65
N GLN A 48 1.24 2.29 -2.32
CA GLN A 48 1.60 3.40 -1.45
C GLN A 48 3.05 3.20 -1.02
N PRO A 49 4.06 3.49 -1.88
CA PRO A 49 5.37 3.78 -1.33
C PRO A 49 5.13 4.96 -0.38
N TYR A 50 5.33 4.73 0.92
CA TYR A 50 5.08 5.68 1.99
C TYR A 50 5.44 7.07 1.49
N GLU A 51 4.44 7.93 1.23
CA GLU A 51 4.72 9.23 0.60
C GLU A 51 5.74 10.02 1.42
N ALA A 52 5.74 9.82 2.74
CA ALA A 52 6.73 10.37 3.64
C ALA A 52 8.16 9.89 3.34
N LEU A 53 8.35 8.60 3.02
CA LEU A 53 9.67 8.07 2.64
C LEU A 53 10.10 8.61 1.27
N GLN A 54 9.20 8.64 0.28
CA GLN A 54 9.53 9.20 -1.04
C GLN A 54 9.88 10.69 -0.98
N LYS A 55 9.15 11.47 -0.18
CA LYS A 55 9.45 12.89 0.07
C LYS A 55 10.80 13.04 0.78
N LEU A 56 11.06 12.22 1.79
CA LEU A 56 12.33 12.23 2.51
C LEU A 56 13.52 11.90 1.59
N ASP A 57 13.37 10.88 0.72
CA ASP A 57 14.39 10.52 -0.27
C ASP A 57 14.61 11.64 -1.28
N ALA A 58 13.53 12.27 -1.77
CA ALA A 58 13.61 13.40 -2.69
C ALA A 58 14.30 14.62 -2.05
N ASP A 59 14.00 14.93 -0.79
CA ASP A 59 14.63 16.02 -0.03
C ASP A 59 16.13 15.74 0.21
N GLN A 60 16.48 14.48 0.52
CA GLN A 60 17.88 14.05 0.66
C GLN A 60 18.63 14.18 -0.67
N LEU A 61 18.06 13.68 -1.77
CA LEU A 61 18.63 13.80 -3.12
C LEU A 61 18.79 15.26 -3.53
N GLY A 62 17.79 16.11 -3.27
CA GLY A 62 17.88 17.54 -3.50
C GLY A 62 19.01 18.19 -2.69
N THR A 63 19.17 17.79 -1.44
CA THR A 63 20.28 18.24 -0.57
C THR A 63 21.64 17.81 -1.10
N LEU A 64 21.78 16.56 -1.55
CA LEU A 64 23.05 16.00 -2.04
C LEU A 64 23.47 16.56 -3.40
N THR A 65 22.52 16.87 -4.28
CA THR A 65 22.78 17.24 -5.68
C THR A 65 22.81 18.75 -5.92
N SER A 66 22.48 19.57 -4.92
CA SER A 66 22.41 21.03 -5.06
C SER A 66 23.40 21.79 -4.19
N TYR A 67 23.78 22.97 -4.69
CA TYR A 67 24.52 23.95 -3.92
C TYR A 67 23.66 24.55 -2.81
N GLY A 68 24.28 24.89 -1.69
CA GLY A 68 23.60 25.54 -0.56
C GLY A 68 24.59 26.11 0.42
N TRP A 69 24.15 26.90 1.39
CA TRP A 69 25.01 27.37 2.47
C TRP A 69 24.92 26.41 3.66
N VAL A 70 26.07 26.05 4.24
CA VAL A 70 26.12 25.33 5.52
C VAL A 70 26.23 26.34 6.66
N ASP A 71 27.13 27.30 6.52
CA ASP A 71 27.27 28.45 7.42
C ASP A 71 27.64 29.68 6.61
N GLN A 72 26.69 30.61 6.46
CA GLN A 72 26.88 31.81 5.67
C GLN A 72 27.80 32.84 6.37
N GLN A 73 27.87 32.83 7.70
CA GLN A 73 28.72 33.76 8.46
C GLN A 73 30.19 33.38 8.33
N GLN A 74 30.47 32.07 8.29
CA GLN A 74 31.82 31.53 8.11
C GLN A 74 32.17 31.33 6.63
N GLY A 75 31.25 31.61 5.70
CA GLY A 75 31.47 31.43 4.26
C GLY A 75 31.55 29.96 3.82
N VAL A 76 31.03 29.03 4.61
CA VAL A 76 31.06 27.60 4.31
C VAL A 76 29.86 27.22 3.43
N THR A 77 30.16 26.83 2.20
CA THR A 77 29.17 26.40 1.19
C THR A 77 29.17 24.89 1.00
N ARG A 78 27.99 24.34 0.70
CA ARG A 78 27.76 22.98 0.24
C ARG A 78 27.87 22.94 -1.27
N ILE A 79 28.62 21.96 -1.76
CA ILE A 79 28.70 21.62 -3.19
C ILE A 79 27.96 20.30 -3.46
N PRO A 80 27.47 20.06 -4.68
CA PRO A 80 26.92 18.77 -5.08
C PRO A 80 27.90 17.63 -4.83
N ILE A 81 27.38 16.49 -4.37
CA ILE A 81 28.18 15.34 -3.97
C ILE A 81 29.05 14.81 -5.11
N GLU A 82 28.57 14.88 -6.36
CA GLU A 82 29.33 14.50 -7.54
C GLU A 82 30.59 15.35 -7.71
N ARG A 83 30.47 16.66 -7.43
CA ARG A 83 31.60 17.58 -7.49
C ARG A 83 32.56 17.37 -6.33
N ALA A 84 32.03 17.12 -5.13
CA ALA A 84 32.86 16.80 -3.96
C ALA A 84 33.71 15.55 -4.23
N MET A 85 33.11 14.47 -4.72
CA MET A 85 33.84 13.24 -5.07
C MET A 85 34.93 13.51 -6.12
N ALA A 86 34.62 14.29 -7.16
CA ALA A 86 35.59 14.63 -8.20
C ALA A 86 36.79 15.43 -7.65
N LEU A 87 36.55 16.35 -6.72
CA LEU A 87 37.59 17.14 -6.06
C LEU A 87 38.47 16.26 -5.16
N VAL A 88 37.87 15.40 -4.34
CA VAL A 88 38.61 14.48 -3.44
C VAL A 88 39.49 13.52 -4.25
N VAL A 89 38.98 12.97 -5.36
CA VAL A 89 39.77 12.13 -6.24
C VAL A 89 40.92 12.92 -6.88
N ALA A 90 40.68 14.16 -7.30
CA ALA A 90 41.74 15.01 -7.86
C ALA A 90 42.82 15.35 -6.82
N GLU A 91 42.42 15.66 -5.59
CA GLU A 91 43.32 15.91 -4.47
C GLU A 91 44.17 14.68 -4.14
N SER A 92 43.56 13.49 -4.05
CA SER A 92 44.30 12.23 -3.81
C SER A 92 45.32 11.88 -4.89
N ARG A 93 45.16 12.42 -6.11
CA ARG A 93 46.08 12.22 -7.24
C ARG A 93 47.22 13.23 -7.27
N THR A 94 47.15 14.26 -6.43
CA THR A 94 48.17 15.30 -6.33
C THR A 94 48.97 15.03 -5.06
N PRO A 95 50.20 14.48 -5.16
CA PRO A 95 51.01 14.10 -4.00
C PRO A 95 51.55 15.30 -3.20
#